data_AF-A0AAV5ST93-F1
#
_entry.id   AF-A0AAV5ST93-F1
#
_cell.length_a   1.000
_cell.length_b   1.000
_cell.length_c   1.000
_cell.angle_alpha   90.00
_cell.angle_beta   90.00
_cell.angle_gamma   90.00
#
_symmetry.space_group_name_H-M   'P 1'
#
loop_
_entity.id
_entity.type
_entity.pdbx_description
1 polymer ?
#
loop_
_entity_poly.entity_id
_entity_poly.type
_entity_poly.pdbx_seq_one_letter_code
_entity_poly.pdbx_strand_id
1 'polypeptide(L)'
;VIADLFAGSFNQLRVFTQLGCPVLTWQSNCTTFREAFITVIERMKPDITWVIAREPGLFIYSESELRHQVETSVRLLKTYSKLLIIDGQSDYHGFPLDPRMTIIRRLQMGKTNFSDLKISRETHNVLHKKEWEVMRSVTDPFVLFNNVSEQMCDADYCPLYNSVNLHHYYGDRDGHLNQEGLARLRNGYEAIARDAIKISGRE
;
A
#
# COMPACT_ATOMS: atom_id res chain seq x y z
N VAL A 1 3.15 -11.97 3.75
CA VAL A 1 3.24 -11.92 2.27
C VAL A 1 4.60 -11.46 1.79
N ILE A 2 4.97 -10.16 1.84
CA ILE A 2 6.28 -9.69 1.34
C ILE A 2 7.45 -10.48 1.97
N ALA A 3 7.46 -10.61 3.30
CA ALA A 3 8.48 -11.39 4.01
C ALA A 3 8.57 -12.85 3.51
N ASP A 4 7.42 -13.47 3.22
CA ASP A 4 7.36 -14.85 2.74
C ASP A 4 7.91 -14.98 1.30
N LEU A 5 7.68 -13.97 0.46
CA LEU A 5 8.17 -13.96 -0.93
C LEU A 5 9.68 -13.84 -1.03
N PHE A 6 10.31 -13.17 -0.07
CA PHE A 6 11.77 -13.06 -0.01
C PHE A 6 12.38 -14.04 1.00
N ALA A 7 11.63 -15.02 1.50
CA ALA A 7 12.15 -15.99 2.45
C ALA A 7 13.34 -16.75 1.85
N GLY A 8 14.47 -16.73 2.56
CA GLY A 8 15.74 -17.30 2.07
C GLY A 8 16.55 -16.40 1.13
N SER A 9 15.99 -15.27 0.68
CA SER A 9 16.65 -14.32 -0.26
C SER A 9 17.21 -13.06 0.43
N PHE A 10 16.96 -12.90 1.73
CA PHE A 10 17.55 -11.82 2.54
C PHE A 10 18.36 -12.38 3.71
N ASN A 11 19.49 -11.73 4.02
CA ASN A 11 20.25 -11.98 5.25
C ASN A 11 19.58 -11.30 6.46
N GLN A 12 18.87 -10.19 6.23
CA GLN A 12 18.15 -9.46 7.27
C GLN A 12 16.91 -8.77 6.67
N LEU A 13 15.78 -8.92 7.36
CA LEU A 13 14.57 -8.13 7.14
C LEU A 13 14.36 -7.25 8.37
N ARG A 14 14.05 -5.97 8.15
CA ARG A 14 13.63 -5.06 9.22
C ARG A 14 12.38 -4.32 8.81
N VAL A 15 11.46 -4.21 9.76
CA VAL A 15 10.19 -3.49 9.58
C VAL A 15 10.24 -2.26 10.47
N PHE A 16 10.01 -1.10 9.87
CA PHE A 16 9.91 0.18 10.55
C PHE A 16 8.52 0.74 10.30
N THR A 17 7.72 0.84 11.35
CA THR A 17 6.34 1.33 11.26
C THR A 17 6.00 2.11 12.52
N GLN A 18 5.20 3.17 12.36
CA GLN A 18 4.62 3.95 13.43
C GLN A 18 3.23 4.40 12.97
N LEU A 19 2.23 4.21 13.83
CA LEU A 19 0.85 4.58 13.51
C LEU A 19 0.76 6.07 13.17
N GLY A 20 0.12 6.38 12.03
CA GLY A 20 -0.10 7.76 11.59
C GLY A 20 1.15 8.49 11.12
N CYS A 21 2.27 7.80 10.93
CA CYS A 21 3.52 8.40 10.45
C CYS A 21 3.90 7.87 9.07
N PRO A 22 3.38 8.47 7.99
CA PRO A 22 3.79 8.12 6.63
C PRO A 22 5.28 8.41 6.40
N VAL A 23 5.87 7.64 5.49
CA VAL A 23 7.29 7.76 5.13
C VAL A 23 7.50 8.72 3.96
N LEU A 24 6.54 8.81 3.03
CA LEU A 24 6.70 9.65 1.83
C LEU A 24 6.30 11.10 2.08
N THR A 25 5.32 11.37 2.95
CA THR A 25 4.99 12.73 3.40
C THR A 25 5.53 13.05 4.79
N TRP A 26 5.61 14.35 5.11
CA TRP A 26 5.99 14.85 6.42
C TRP A 26 4.75 15.21 7.23
N GLN A 27 4.64 14.65 8.42
CA GLN A 27 3.72 15.13 9.45
C GLN A 27 4.50 15.61 10.68
N SER A 28 4.13 16.78 11.22
CA SER A 28 4.88 17.45 12.30
C SER A 28 4.92 16.65 13.61
N ASN A 29 3.93 15.81 13.84
CA ASN A 29 3.85 14.87 14.96
C ASN A 29 4.74 13.62 14.79
N CYS A 30 5.44 13.47 13.67
CA CYS A 30 6.24 12.28 13.33
C CYS A 30 7.76 12.52 13.27
N THR A 31 8.24 13.67 13.78
CA THR A 31 9.65 14.07 13.73
C THR A 31 10.59 13.00 14.28
N THR A 32 10.34 12.49 15.49
CA THR A 32 11.21 11.47 16.12
C THR A 32 11.26 10.16 15.33
N PHE A 33 10.12 9.71 14.79
CA PHE A 33 10.08 8.53 13.93
C PHE A 33 10.91 8.73 12.67
N ARG A 34 10.77 9.90 12.03
CA ARG A 34 11.50 10.25 10.81
C ARG A 34 13.01 10.31 11.04
N GLU A 35 13.47 10.97 12.09
CA GLU A 35 14.89 11.05 12.45
C GLU A 35 15.50 9.67 12.73
N ALA A 36 14.77 8.83 13.48
CA ALA A 36 15.19 7.46 13.74
C ALA A 36 15.24 6.62 12.45
N PHE A 37 14.23 6.74 11.59
CA PHE A 37 14.17 6.06 10.30
C PHE A 37 15.33 6.46 9.38
N ILE A 38 15.65 7.75 9.30
CA ILE A 38 16.80 8.26 8.52
C ILE A 38 18.11 7.68 9.06
N THR A 39 18.31 7.70 10.37
CA THR A 39 19.51 7.12 11.00
C THR A 39 19.66 5.63 10.67
N VAL A 40 18.54 4.90 10.66
CA VAL A 40 18.52 3.48 10.35
C VAL A 40 18.90 3.23 8.89
N ILE A 41 18.25 3.89 7.94
CA ILE A 41 18.49 3.63 6.51
C ILE A 41 19.92 4.02 6.11
N GLU A 42 20.45 5.10 6.71
CA GLU A 42 21.84 5.54 6.57
C GLU A 42 22.87 4.49 7.00
N ARG A 43 22.63 3.89 8.17
CA ARG A 43 23.55 2.91 8.75
C ARG A 43 23.43 1.54 8.09
N MET A 44 22.21 1.16 7.72
CA MET A 44 21.94 -0.16 7.15
C MET A 44 22.30 -0.25 5.68
N LYS A 45 22.12 0.82 4.91
CA LYS A 45 22.31 0.86 3.46
C LYS A 45 21.63 -0.34 2.74
N PRO A 46 20.30 -0.47 2.85
CA PRO A 46 19.59 -1.65 2.38
C PRO A 46 19.71 -1.84 0.86
N ASP A 47 19.74 -3.11 0.42
CA ASP A 47 19.64 -3.41 -1.01
C ASP A 47 18.27 -3.01 -1.58
N ILE A 48 17.21 -3.25 -0.81
CA ILE A 48 15.84 -2.91 -1.16
C ILE A 48 15.21 -2.19 0.02
N THR A 49 14.69 -0.99 -0.21
CA THR A 49 13.75 -0.34 0.68
C THR A 49 12.35 -0.48 0.10
N TRP A 50 11.44 -1.09 0.86
CA TRP A 50 10.05 -1.24 0.47
C TRP A 50 9.19 -0.31 1.32
N VAL A 51 8.62 0.72 0.70
CA VAL A 51 7.76 1.69 1.38
C VAL A 51 6.31 1.32 1.11
N ILE A 52 5.61 0.86 2.14
CA ILE A 52 4.16 0.77 2.12
C ILE A 52 3.62 2.19 2.24
N ALA A 53 3.30 2.76 1.08
CA ALA A 53 2.86 4.13 0.93
C ALA A 53 1.34 4.17 0.99
N ARG A 54 0.88 4.53 2.18
CA ARG A 54 -0.50 4.89 2.43
C ARG A 54 -0.50 6.33 2.90
N GLU A 55 -0.90 7.26 2.05
CA GLU A 55 -1.01 8.66 2.41
C GLU A 55 -2.47 9.00 2.73
N PRO A 56 -2.80 9.32 4.00
CA PRO A 56 -4.14 9.77 4.36
C PRO A 56 -4.37 11.16 3.78
N GLY A 57 -4.86 11.22 2.54
CA GLY A 57 -4.53 12.37 1.70
C GLY A 57 -5.57 12.79 0.67
N LEU A 58 -6.87 12.73 0.98
CA LEU A 58 -7.85 13.46 0.17
C LEU A 58 -8.06 14.93 0.62
N PHE A 59 -7.43 15.41 1.72
CA PHE A 59 -7.76 16.75 2.25
C PHE A 59 -6.63 17.60 2.88
N ILE A 60 -5.37 17.13 2.99
CA ILE A 60 -4.35 17.86 3.77
C ILE A 60 -3.39 18.68 2.91
N TYR A 61 -3.03 18.20 1.71
CA TYR A 61 -2.02 18.83 0.85
C TYR A 61 -2.58 19.17 -0.53
N SER A 62 -2.06 20.23 -1.15
CA SER A 62 -2.18 20.43 -2.59
C SER A 62 -1.38 19.36 -3.35
N GLU A 63 -1.71 19.11 -4.62
CA GLU A 63 -0.98 18.15 -5.45
C GLU A 63 0.51 18.50 -5.56
N SER A 64 0.84 19.79 -5.69
CA SER A 64 2.22 20.27 -5.75
C SER A 64 2.99 20.02 -4.46
N GLU A 65 2.36 20.19 -3.29
CA GLU A 65 2.99 19.91 -2.00
C GLU A 65 3.19 18.42 -1.80
N LEU A 66 2.21 17.60 -2.16
CA LEU A 66 2.32 16.14 -2.09
C LEU A 66 3.47 15.67 -3.00
N ARG A 67 3.52 16.15 -4.25
CA ARG A 67 4.59 15.85 -5.20
C ARG A 67 5.96 16.22 -4.67
N HIS A 68 6.11 17.45 -4.17
CA HIS A 68 7.38 17.90 -3.61
C HIS A 68 7.86 17.05 -2.44
N GLN A 69 6.95 16.67 -1.53
CA GLN A 69 7.26 15.82 -0.39
C GLN A 69 7.67 14.40 -0.82
N VAL A 70 6.88 13.79 -1.70
CA VAL A 70 7.16 12.44 -2.24
C VAL A 70 8.51 12.42 -2.95
N GLU A 71 8.78 13.38 -3.85
CA GLU A 71 10.07 13.47 -4.57
C GLU A 71 11.26 13.67 -3.61
N THR A 72 11.08 14.51 -2.59
CA THR A 72 12.12 14.75 -1.57
C THR A 72 12.42 13.50 -0.77
N SER A 73 11.38 12.80 -0.30
CA SER A 73 11.51 11.56 0.45
C SER A 73 12.11 10.45 -0.41
N VAL A 74 11.67 10.28 -1.66
CA VAL A 74 12.27 9.30 -2.58
C VAL A 74 13.76 9.59 -2.81
N ARG A 75 14.13 10.85 -3.05
CA ARG A 75 15.54 11.23 -3.21
C ARG A 75 16.39 10.83 -2.01
N LEU A 76 15.89 11.08 -0.79
CA LEU A 76 16.56 10.70 0.44
C LEU A 76 16.73 9.17 0.55
N LEU A 77 15.67 8.41 0.31
CA LEU A 77 15.68 6.94 0.38
C LEU A 77 16.68 6.33 -0.61
N LYS A 78 16.74 6.88 -1.82
CA LYS A 78 17.66 6.45 -2.88
C LYS A 78 19.12 6.75 -2.59
N THR A 79 19.43 7.74 -1.76
CA THR A 79 20.81 8.00 -1.32
C THR A 79 21.40 6.79 -0.61
N TYR A 80 20.55 6.00 0.08
CA TYR A 80 20.99 4.92 0.96
C TYR A 80 20.53 3.54 0.51
N SER A 81 19.57 3.45 -0.41
CA SER A 81 19.02 2.18 -0.93
C SER A 81 19.43 1.94 -2.37
N LYS A 82 19.80 0.70 -2.71
CA LYS A 82 20.09 0.36 -4.13
C LYS A 82 18.84 0.32 -4.99
N LEU A 83 17.74 -0.17 -4.41
CA LEU A 83 16.41 -0.22 -5.03
C LEU A 83 15.37 0.33 -4.05
N LEU A 84 14.44 1.12 -4.57
CA LEU A 84 13.27 1.57 -3.84
C LEU A 84 12.01 0.99 -4.48
N ILE A 85 11.13 0.43 -3.67
CA ILE A 85 9.80 -0.03 -4.09
C ILE A 85 8.78 0.83 -3.34
N ILE A 86 7.95 1.54 -4.09
CA ILE A 86 6.83 2.32 -3.57
C ILE A 86 5.58 1.49 -3.77
N ASP A 87 5.01 1.06 -2.65
CA ASP A 87 3.82 0.22 -2.61
C ASP A 87 2.60 1.09 -2.36
N GLY A 88 1.96 1.53 -3.43
CA GLY A 88 0.86 2.49 -3.43
C GLY A 88 -0.43 1.86 -2.91
N GLN A 89 -0.55 1.79 -1.59
CA GLN A 89 -1.76 1.39 -0.88
C GLN A 89 -2.59 2.65 -0.63
N SER A 90 -3.30 3.12 -1.66
CA SER A 90 -4.10 4.33 -1.48
C SER A 90 -5.26 4.07 -0.53
N ASP A 91 -5.48 5.06 0.32
CA ASP A 91 -6.40 5.01 1.44
C ASP A 91 -7.83 4.76 0.98
N TYR A 92 -8.36 3.58 1.28
CA TYR A 92 -9.79 3.36 1.16
C TYR A 92 -10.48 3.97 2.39
N HIS A 93 -10.75 5.29 2.34
CA HIS A 93 -11.62 5.96 3.29
C HIS A 93 -13.03 6.06 2.73
N GLY A 94 -13.98 5.43 3.41
CA GLY A 94 -15.40 5.73 3.18
C GLY A 94 -16.19 4.63 2.50
N PHE A 95 -16.06 3.38 2.98
CA PHE A 95 -17.20 2.49 2.82
C PHE A 95 -18.35 3.21 3.54
N PRO A 96 -19.50 3.43 2.89
CA PRO A 96 -20.70 3.85 3.61
C PRO A 96 -21.03 2.87 4.75
N LEU A 97 -20.49 1.65 4.68
CA LEU A 97 -20.79 0.50 5.51
C LEU A 97 -19.52 -0.32 5.78
N ASP A 98 -19.15 -0.52 7.05
CA ASP A 98 -18.14 -1.53 7.43
C ASP A 98 -18.58 -2.92 6.85
N PRO A 99 -17.84 -3.49 5.86
CA PRO A 99 -18.26 -4.72 5.18
C PRO A 99 -18.42 -5.89 6.14
N ARG A 100 -17.54 -5.99 7.14
CA ARG A 100 -17.61 -7.02 8.19
C ARG A 100 -18.91 -6.92 8.97
N MET A 101 -19.18 -5.73 9.50
CA MET A 101 -20.40 -5.50 10.30
C MET A 101 -21.66 -5.65 9.47
N THR A 102 -21.59 -5.33 8.18
CA THR A 102 -22.70 -5.45 7.24
C THR A 102 -23.03 -6.90 6.94
N ILE A 103 -22.01 -7.72 6.67
CA ILE A 103 -22.17 -9.16 6.45
C ILE A 103 -22.80 -9.80 7.68
N ILE A 104 -22.24 -9.57 8.87
CA ILE A 104 -22.73 -10.12 10.14
C ILE A 104 -24.21 -9.75 10.37
N ARG A 105 -24.56 -8.46 10.26
CA ARG A 105 -25.94 -7.99 10.48
C ARG A 105 -26.93 -8.61 9.50
N ARG A 106 -26.58 -8.70 8.22
CA ARG A 106 -27.46 -9.29 7.20
C ARG A 106 -27.66 -10.77 7.43
N LEU A 107 -26.61 -11.52 7.78
CA LEU A 107 -26.73 -12.94 8.14
C LEU A 107 -27.64 -13.14 9.36
N GLN A 108 -27.52 -12.30 10.39
CA GLN A 108 -28.42 -12.32 11.55
C GLN A 108 -29.89 -12.05 11.19
N MET A 109 -30.15 -11.29 10.11
CA MET A 109 -31.48 -11.02 9.57
C MET A 109 -31.94 -12.07 8.55
N GLY A 110 -31.18 -13.16 8.32
CA GLY A 110 -31.49 -14.16 7.30
C GLY A 110 -31.28 -13.68 5.86
N LYS A 111 -30.59 -12.56 5.64
CA LYS A 111 -30.27 -12.02 4.31
C LYS A 111 -28.94 -12.56 3.82
N THR A 112 -28.94 -13.19 2.65
CA THR A 112 -27.75 -13.80 2.01
C THR A 112 -27.29 -13.07 0.77
N ASN A 113 -27.98 -11.98 0.36
CA ASN A 113 -27.54 -11.16 -0.76
C ASN A 113 -26.51 -10.10 -0.31
N PHE A 114 -25.32 -10.20 -0.89
CA PHE A 114 -24.17 -9.31 -0.67
C PHE A 114 -23.61 -8.74 -2.00
N SER A 115 -24.37 -8.82 -3.10
CA SER A 115 -23.89 -8.40 -4.42
C SER A 115 -23.54 -6.92 -4.52
N ASP A 116 -24.05 -6.12 -3.59
CA ASP A 116 -23.83 -4.69 -3.45
C ASP A 116 -22.59 -4.33 -2.61
N LEU A 117 -21.94 -5.31 -1.96
CA LEU A 117 -20.67 -5.09 -1.24
C LEU A 117 -19.49 -5.05 -2.22
N LYS A 118 -19.53 -4.05 -3.08
CA LYS A 118 -18.53 -3.72 -4.10
C LYS A 118 -18.63 -2.23 -4.44
N ILE A 119 -17.54 -1.67 -4.96
CA ILE A 119 -17.50 -0.33 -5.55
C ILE A 119 -17.24 -0.45 -7.04
N SER A 120 -17.73 0.49 -7.85
CA SER A 120 -17.34 0.52 -9.26
C SER A 120 -15.86 0.86 -9.39
N ARG A 121 -15.21 0.34 -10.41
CA ARG A 121 -13.81 0.67 -10.71
C ARG A 121 -13.62 2.16 -11.00
N GLU A 122 -14.59 2.79 -11.64
CA GLU A 122 -14.58 4.24 -11.87
C GLU A 122 -14.51 5.03 -10.55
N THR A 123 -15.40 4.71 -9.60
CA THR A 123 -15.40 5.37 -8.28
C THR A 123 -14.10 5.12 -7.53
N HIS A 124 -13.61 3.87 -7.53
CA HIS A 124 -12.31 3.53 -6.93
C HIS A 124 -11.18 4.37 -7.55
N ASN A 125 -11.10 4.41 -8.88
CA ASN A 125 -10.05 5.14 -9.57
C ASN A 125 -10.10 6.64 -9.25
N VAL A 126 -11.29 7.26 -9.23
CA VAL A 126 -11.43 8.69 -8.87
C VAL A 126 -10.91 8.98 -7.47
N LEU A 127 -11.20 8.11 -6.50
CA LEU A 127 -10.76 8.29 -5.10
C LEU A 127 -9.23 8.29 -4.97
N HIS A 128 -8.57 7.45 -5.74
CA HIS A 128 -7.14 7.17 -5.56
C HIS A 128 -6.24 7.81 -6.63
N LYS A 129 -6.83 8.36 -7.70
CA LYS A 129 -6.13 8.88 -8.89
C LYS A 129 -5.00 9.84 -8.54
N LYS A 130 -5.29 10.85 -7.72
CA LYS A 130 -4.31 11.90 -7.39
C LYS A 130 -3.08 11.35 -6.69
N GLU A 131 -3.28 10.45 -5.72
CA GLU A 131 -2.21 9.88 -4.91
C GLU A 131 -1.29 9.00 -5.76
N TRP A 132 -1.86 8.10 -6.56
CA TRP A 132 -1.07 7.25 -7.46
C TRP A 132 -0.39 8.04 -8.56
N GLU A 133 -1.04 9.05 -9.12
CA GLU A 133 -0.43 9.86 -10.18
C GLU A 133 0.82 10.58 -9.66
N VAL A 134 0.80 11.07 -8.43
CA VAL A 134 1.99 11.65 -7.80
C VAL A 134 3.04 10.58 -7.54
N MET A 135 2.71 9.46 -6.88
CA MET A 135 3.70 8.41 -6.59
C MET A 135 4.32 7.81 -7.87
N ARG A 136 3.52 7.55 -8.89
CA ARG A 136 3.94 6.99 -10.18
C ARG A 136 4.73 7.99 -11.02
N SER A 137 4.55 9.30 -10.80
CA SER A 137 5.29 10.31 -11.54
C SER A 137 6.78 10.39 -11.19
N VAL A 138 7.18 9.77 -10.08
CA VAL A 138 8.61 9.66 -9.73
C VAL A 138 9.26 8.61 -10.63
N THR A 139 9.89 9.09 -11.70
CA THR A 139 10.55 8.23 -12.69
C THR A 139 12.03 8.06 -12.38
N ASP A 140 12.46 6.82 -12.13
CA ASP A 140 13.85 6.47 -11.92
C ASP A 140 14.08 4.97 -12.19
N PRO A 141 15.21 4.55 -12.81
CA PRO A 141 15.47 3.14 -13.12
C PRO A 141 15.59 2.23 -11.89
N PHE A 142 15.82 2.80 -10.70
CA PHE A 142 15.92 2.05 -9.43
C PHE A 142 14.73 2.33 -8.50
N VAL A 143 13.62 2.83 -9.05
CA VAL A 143 12.35 2.98 -8.34
C VAL A 143 11.29 2.15 -9.05
N LEU A 144 10.70 1.23 -8.30
CA LEU A 144 9.55 0.45 -8.74
C LEU A 144 8.29 0.96 -8.05
N PHE A 145 7.19 1.04 -8.80
CA PHE A 145 5.87 1.35 -8.25
C PHE A 145 4.97 0.13 -8.31
N ASN A 146 4.50 -0.34 -7.16
CA ASN A 146 3.49 -1.38 -7.05
C ASN A 146 2.13 -0.74 -6.81
N ASN A 147 1.21 -0.84 -7.78
CA ASN A 147 -0.15 -0.34 -7.60
C ASN A 147 -1.01 -1.40 -6.90
N VAL A 148 -1.05 -1.37 -5.57
CA VAL A 148 -1.77 -2.36 -4.76
C VAL A 148 -3.27 -2.26 -4.95
N SER A 149 -3.78 -1.04 -4.97
CA SER A 149 -5.21 -0.81 -5.04
C SER A 149 -5.83 -1.35 -6.34
N GLU A 150 -5.12 -1.28 -7.47
CA GLU A 150 -5.55 -1.91 -8.73
C GLU A 150 -5.66 -3.45 -8.62
N GLN A 151 -4.82 -4.08 -7.79
CA GLN A 151 -4.84 -5.54 -7.56
C GLN A 151 -6.03 -5.97 -6.69
N MET A 152 -6.63 -5.04 -5.95
CA MET A 152 -7.83 -5.30 -5.15
C MET A 152 -9.11 -5.31 -6.02
N CYS A 153 -9.03 -4.89 -7.28
CA CYS A 153 -10.17 -4.75 -8.16
C CYS A 153 -10.23 -5.85 -9.22
N ASP A 154 -11.45 -6.31 -9.53
CA ASP A 154 -11.74 -7.09 -10.73
C ASP A 154 -11.90 -6.12 -11.93
N ALA A 155 -12.32 -6.61 -13.10
CA ALA A 155 -12.39 -5.82 -14.33
C ALA A 155 -13.23 -4.53 -14.20
N ASP A 156 -14.44 -4.62 -13.64
CA ASP A 156 -15.39 -3.48 -13.62
C ASP A 156 -15.69 -2.96 -12.21
N TYR A 157 -15.30 -3.69 -11.17
CA TYR A 157 -15.62 -3.38 -9.78
C TYR A 157 -14.53 -3.86 -8.83
N CYS A 158 -14.52 -3.31 -7.63
CA CYS A 158 -13.63 -3.77 -6.56
C CYS A 158 -14.47 -4.44 -5.46
N PRO A 159 -14.35 -5.77 -5.29
CA PRO A 159 -15.09 -6.50 -4.26
C PRO A 159 -14.57 -6.16 -2.86
N LEU A 160 -15.47 -6.13 -1.87
CA LEU A 160 -15.11 -5.81 -0.48
C LEU A 160 -14.98 -7.05 0.40
N TYR A 161 -15.33 -8.19 -0.17
CA TYR A 161 -15.35 -9.50 0.45
C TYR A 161 -15.14 -10.59 -0.60
N ASN A 162 -14.74 -11.77 -0.13
CA ASN A 162 -14.68 -12.99 -0.91
C ASN A 162 -16.08 -13.62 -0.95
N SER A 163 -16.64 -13.72 -2.15
CA SER A 163 -17.99 -14.26 -2.37
C SER A 163 -18.13 -15.75 -2.09
N VAL A 164 -17.02 -16.49 -2.01
CA VAL A 164 -17.00 -17.93 -1.74
C VAL A 164 -17.15 -18.23 -0.26
N ASN A 165 -16.45 -17.48 0.61
CA ASN A 165 -16.39 -17.75 2.05
C ASN A 165 -16.98 -16.62 2.92
N LEU A 166 -17.47 -15.54 2.31
CA LEU A 166 -18.00 -14.34 2.96
C LEU A 166 -16.98 -13.58 3.83
N HIS A 167 -15.69 -13.86 3.69
CA HIS A 167 -14.64 -13.12 4.39
C HIS A 167 -14.44 -11.77 3.71
N HIS A 168 -14.72 -10.70 4.43
CA HIS A 168 -14.27 -9.35 4.12
C HIS A 168 -12.74 -9.28 3.90
N TYR A 169 -12.24 -8.33 3.09
CA TYR A 169 -10.80 -8.18 2.81
C TYR A 169 -10.06 -7.22 3.77
N TYR A 170 -10.79 -6.40 4.52
CA TYR A 170 -10.24 -5.32 5.34
C TYR A 170 -10.57 -5.56 6.82
N GLY A 171 -9.61 -5.51 7.73
CA GLY A 171 -9.83 -5.71 9.16
C GLY A 171 -10.61 -4.58 9.86
N ASP A 172 -10.65 -3.39 9.27
CA ASP A 172 -11.33 -2.22 9.81
C ASP A 172 -11.82 -1.25 8.72
N ARG A 173 -12.47 -0.16 9.17
CA ARG A 173 -13.00 0.91 8.31
C ARG A 173 -11.92 1.76 7.65
N ASP A 174 -10.70 1.68 8.17
CA ASP A 174 -9.55 2.42 7.69
C ASP A 174 -8.85 1.63 6.58
N GLY A 175 -9.41 0.51 6.10
CA GLY A 175 -8.86 -0.18 4.94
C GLY A 175 -7.56 -0.94 5.23
N HIS A 176 -7.25 -1.24 6.49
CA HIS A 176 -6.16 -2.18 6.80
C HIS A 176 -6.53 -3.56 6.28
N LEU A 177 -5.70 -4.16 5.43
CA LEU A 177 -5.97 -5.49 4.87
C LEU A 177 -5.84 -6.58 5.94
N ASN A 178 -6.78 -7.52 5.94
CA ASN A 178 -6.65 -8.75 6.70
C ASN A 178 -5.95 -9.84 5.86
N GLN A 179 -5.84 -11.07 6.38
CA GLN A 179 -5.20 -12.18 5.67
C GLN A 179 -5.84 -12.49 4.31
N GLU A 180 -7.17 -12.40 4.21
CA GLU A 180 -7.91 -12.64 2.97
C GLU A 180 -7.59 -11.54 1.93
N GLY A 181 -7.55 -10.27 2.36
CA GLY A 181 -7.15 -9.16 1.50
C GLY A 181 -5.70 -9.27 1.04
N LEU A 182 -4.78 -9.60 1.95
CA LEU A 182 -3.37 -9.82 1.64
C LEU A 182 -3.15 -11.00 0.68
N ALA A 183 -3.99 -12.04 0.74
CA ALA A 183 -3.91 -13.17 -0.18
C ALA A 183 -4.19 -12.76 -1.64
N ARG A 184 -5.11 -11.81 -1.88
CA ARG A 184 -5.36 -11.27 -3.23
C ARG A 184 -4.13 -10.58 -3.83
N LEU A 185 -3.34 -9.92 -2.99
CA LEU A 185 -2.16 -9.17 -3.43
C LEU A 185 -0.95 -10.05 -3.77
N ARG A 186 -1.00 -11.35 -3.44
CA ARG A 186 0.17 -12.22 -3.57
C ARG A 186 0.75 -12.22 -4.98
N ASN A 187 -0.09 -12.32 -6.01
CA ASN A 187 0.37 -12.38 -7.40
C ASN A 187 1.08 -11.08 -7.84
N GLY A 188 0.56 -9.92 -7.45
CA GLY A 188 1.20 -8.65 -7.79
C GLY A 188 2.49 -8.43 -7.00
N TYR A 189 2.52 -8.83 -5.72
CA TYR A 189 3.75 -8.83 -4.94
C TYR A 189 4.81 -9.79 -5.50
N GLU A 190 4.43 -10.96 -6.02
CA GLU A 190 5.34 -11.87 -6.72
C GLU A 190 5.91 -11.24 -7.99
N ALA A 191 5.10 -10.52 -8.76
CA ALA A 191 5.55 -9.83 -9.97
C ALA A 191 6.59 -8.74 -9.65
N ILE A 192 6.30 -7.84 -8.71
CA ILE A 192 7.21 -6.75 -8.37
C ILE A 192 8.49 -7.27 -7.67
N ALA A 193 8.39 -8.38 -6.92
CA ALA A 193 9.57 -9.01 -6.32
C ALA A 193 10.51 -9.61 -7.37
N ARG A 194 9.97 -10.22 -8.44
CA ARG A 194 10.79 -10.69 -9.58
C ARG A 194 11.50 -9.53 -10.27
N ASP A 195 10.80 -8.43 -10.51
CA ASP A 195 11.39 -7.24 -11.12
C ASP A 195 12.51 -6.65 -10.23
N ALA A 196 12.29 -6.63 -8.92
CA ALA A 196 13.27 -6.18 -7.95
C ALA A 196 14.55 -7.05 -7.95
N ILE A 197 14.40 -8.38 -8.00
CA ILE A 197 15.52 -9.31 -8.08
C ILE A 197 16.32 -9.08 -9.36
N LYS A 198 15.64 -8.93 -10.50
CA LYS A 198 16.28 -8.65 -11.80
C LYS A 198 17.09 -7.36 -11.78
N ILE A 199 16.53 -6.27 -11.25
CA ILE A 199 17.24 -4.97 -11.17
C ILE A 199 18.43 -5.03 -10.21
N SER A 200 18.31 -5.80 -9.12
CA SER A 200 19.39 -5.94 -8.14
C SER A 200 20.55 -6.85 -8.58
N GLY A 201 20.45 -7.49 -9.75
CA GLY A 201 21.53 -8.29 -10.35
C GLY A 201 21.84 -9.59 -9.59
N ARG A 202 20.84 -10.21 -8.97
CA ARG A 202 20.97 -11.44 -8.16
C ARG A 202 20.55 -12.73 -8.89
N GLU A 203 20.79 -12.82 -10.19
CA GLU A 203 20.57 -14.06 -10.97
C GLU A 203 21.63 -15.13 -10.71
#